data_AF-A0A9R1T281-F1
#
_entry.id   AF-A0A9R1T281-F1
#
_cell.length_a   1.000
_cell.length_b   1.000
_cell.length_c   1.000
_cell.angle_alpha   90.00
_cell.angle_beta   90.00
_cell.angle_gamma   90.00
#
_symmetry.space_group_name_H-M   'P 1'
#
loop_
_entity.id
_entity.type
_entity.pdbx_description
1 polymer ?
#
loop_
_entity_poly.entity_id
_entity_poly.type
_entity_poly.pdbx_seq_one_letter_code
_entity_poly.pdbx_strand_id
1 'polypeptide(L)'
;MSSKVGGSYYHIKRPLFVLLNDDDDVREQFAFQIAPWIDMSYPTWLIFLRPETSIEAFFDKIYVQFDCTIMASKPDADSENPGEIITEVYQIDRGERLRTGLFATWKIDTGIKLPRWSLYQRRSDLQGHLFRVMSIQDPPQSMIIHDDSGRVTGLGGFFGGLMDLLQESMNCTIRAYIKRPSSSALKWGVYLNPFEPNVWFAIVLTIAITTAVISLLTSAISLYANWWKDNETTTRNVPDILFAVFGVFCGQGMATSILDPIRISHFVIHLTGVVILAAYSAALISALAVKTFVLPFTTMEGLLKDNTYRFGVVRNSADFGLFQNTTDEILGTLFDKLLMKETELPRDYLEGLTLVCNEDKYAFMALDHAVGQLQSEVGCVLVPLDTISQTSIAFGLRPGSPYRGILDSNLLLLRDSGVMQRLLNSHWVMTGDNVSIIII
;
A
#
# COMPACT_ATOMS: atom_id res chain seq x y z
N MET A 1 53.57 5.94 -1.94
CA MET A 1 53.39 6.81 -3.13
C MET A 1 51.90 7.16 -3.20
N SER A 2 51.47 8.30 -2.65
CA SER A 2 50.05 8.55 -2.29
C SER A 2 49.45 9.83 -2.90
N SER A 3 50.00 10.40 -3.98
CA SER A 3 49.66 11.81 -4.25
C SER A 3 49.56 12.28 -5.70
N LYS A 4 49.20 11.43 -6.67
CA LYS A 4 48.79 11.98 -8.00
C LYS A 4 47.55 11.38 -8.65
N VAL A 5 47.13 10.16 -8.32
CA VAL A 5 45.97 9.53 -9.01
C VAL A 5 44.67 9.58 -8.18
N GLY A 6 44.73 9.72 -6.85
CA GLY A 6 43.54 9.53 -6.00
C GLY A 6 42.47 10.63 -6.01
N GLY A 7 42.81 11.86 -6.39
CA GLY A 7 41.88 13.00 -6.31
C GLY A 7 41.16 13.37 -7.61
N SER A 8 41.88 13.35 -8.75
CA SER A 8 41.32 13.78 -10.04
C SER A 8 40.64 12.66 -10.84
N TYR A 9 40.74 11.42 -10.36
CA TYR A 9 40.29 10.22 -11.07
C TYR A 9 38.75 10.14 -11.19
N TYR A 10 38.03 10.71 -10.23
CA TYR A 10 36.56 10.76 -10.22
C TYR A 10 35.96 11.78 -11.21
N HIS A 11 36.78 12.57 -11.92
CA HIS A 11 36.32 13.51 -12.95
C HIS A 11 36.20 12.87 -14.35
N ILE A 12 36.76 11.68 -14.56
CA ILE A 12 36.77 11.00 -15.86
C ILE A 12 35.60 10.01 -15.91
N LYS A 13 34.57 10.28 -16.73
CA LYS A 13 33.45 9.34 -16.89
C LYS A 13 33.95 8.00 -17.49
N ARG A 14 34.02 6.95 -16.66
CA ARG A 14 34.34 5.55 -17.02
C ARG A 14 35.65 5.40 -17.82
N PRO A 15 36.82 5.53 -17.18
CA PRO A 15 38.10 5.35 -17.86
C PRO A 15 38.30 3.88 -18.28
N LEU A 16 39.04 3.67 -19.38
CA LEU A 16 39.46 2.35 -19.83
C LEU A 16 40.85 2.04 -19.26
N PHE A 17 40.95 0.93 -18.54
CA PHE A 17 42.20 0.38 -18.05
C PHE A 17 42.57 -0.89 -18.81
N VAL A 18 43.80 -0.92 -19.30
CA VAL A 18 44.32 -2.02 -20.11
C VAL A 18 45.47 -2.69 -19.39
N LEU A 19 45.33 -3.99 -19.11
CA LEU A 19 46.37 -4.85 -18.59
C LEU A 19 46.89 -5.70 -19.75
N LEU A 20 48.16 -5.53 -20.12
CA LEU A 20 48.79 -6.19 -21.28
C LEU A 20 49.54 -7.48 -20.93
N ASN A 21 49.60 -7.84 -19.64
CA ASN A 21 50.34 -9.00 -19.15
C ASN A 21 49.58 -9.65 -17.98
N ASP A 22 49.66 -10.97 -17.89
CA ASP A 22 48.98 -11.83 -16.92
C ASP A 22 49.96 -12.57 -15.99
N ASP A 23 51.21 -12.09 -15.89
CA ASP A 23 52.21 -12.61 -14.95
C ASP A 23 51.70 -12.66 -13.51
N ASP A 24 52.17 -13.65 -12.74
CA ASP A 24 51.72 -13.91 -11.38
C ASP A 24 51.85 -12.69 -10.46
N ASP A 25 52.94 -11.93 -10.58
CA ASP A 25 53.17 -10.69 -9.82
C ASP A 25 52.13 -9.61 -10.15
N VAL A 26 51.75 -9.46 -11.42
CA VAL A 26 50.72 -8.50 -11.86
C VAL A 26 49.36 -8.94 -11.36
N ARG A 27 49.05 -10.23 -11.44
CA ARG A 27 47.81 -10.80 -10.92
C ARG A 27 47.69 -10.58 -9.41
N GLU A 28 48.75 -10.81 -8.64
CA GLU A 28 48.73 -10.57 -7.19
C GLU A 28 48.59 -9.09 -6.84
N GLN A 29 49.30 -8.20 -7.52
CA GLN A 29 49.13 -6.76 -7.32
C GLN A 29 47.71 -6.31 -7.66
N PHE A 30 47.15 -6.81 -8.77
CA PHE A 30 45.79 -6.49 -9.16
C PHE A 30 44.76 -6.98 -8.13
N ALA A 31 44.90 -8.22 -7.65
CA ALA A 31 43.98 -8.82 -6.69
C ALA A 31 44.05 -8.17 -5.30
N PHE A 32 45.24 -7.83 -4.81
CA PHE A 32 45.44 -7.41 -3.42
C PHE A 32 45.61 -5.90 -3.23
N GLN A 33 46.04 -5.17 -4.26
CA GLN A 33 46.29 -3.73 -4.15
C GLN A 33 45.26 -2.90 -4.94
N ILE A 34 44.86 -3.34 -6.13
CA ILE A 34 43.99 -2.55 -7.01
C ILE A 34 42.53 -2.85 -6.73
N ALA A 35 42.10 -4.12 -6.87
CA ALA A 35 40.70 -4.52 -6.73
C ALA A 35 40.05 -4.15 -5.38
N PRO A 36 40.76 -4.16 -4.24
CA PRO A 36 40.19 -3.70 -2.97
C PRO A 36 40.20 -2.18 -2.81
N TRP A 37 41.06 -1.48 -3.54
CA TRP A 37 41.26 -0.03 -3.41
C TRP A 37 40.28 0.79 -4.25
N ILE A 38 39.91 0.28 -5.42
CA ILE A 38 38.98 0.93 -6.34
C ILE A 38 37.63 0.22 -6.36
N ASP A 39 36.56 0.99 -6.53
CA ASP A 39 35.28 0.42 -6.95
C ASP A 39 35.43 -0.13 -8.37
N MET A 40 35.51 -1.45 -8.49
CA MET A 40 35.77 -2.16 -9.75
C MET A 40 34.72 -1.90 -10.83
N SER A 41 33.52 -1.40 -10.44
CA SER A 41 32.43 -1.04 -11.35
C SER A 41 32.65 0.30 -12.06
N TYR A 42 33.54 1.15 -11.54
CA TYR A 42 33.75 2.51 -12.04
C TYR A 42 34.47 2.55 -13.40
N PRO A 43 35.65 1.91 -13.58
CA PRO A 43 36.31 1.84 -14.88
C PRO A 43 35.87 0.64 -15.72
N THR A 44 36.17 0.71 -17.03
CA THR A 44 36.13 -0.45 -17.92
C THR A 44 37.50 -1.10 -17.90
N TRP A 45 37.56 -2.42 -17.72
CA TRP A 45 38.81 -3.18 -17.70
C TRP A 45 38.92 -4.07 -18.93
N LEU A 46 40.06 -4.02 -19.60
CA LEU A 46 40.44 -4.94 -20.67
C LEU A 46 41.77 -5.60 -20.31
N ILE A 47 41.75 -6.92 -20.16
CA ILE A 47 42.92 -7.70 -19.74
C ILE A 47 43.29 -8.65 -20.88
N PHE A 48 44.52 -8.56 -21.38
CA PHE A 48 45.06 -9.49 -22.36
C PHE A 48 45.71 -10.66 -21.63
N LEU A 49 45.20 -11.87 -21.91
CA LEU A 49 45.68 -13.11 -21.31
C LEU A 49 46.41 -13.94 -22.36
N ARG A 50 47.43 -14.68 -21.92
CA ARG A 50 48.13 -15.65 -22.76
C ARG A 50 47.19 -16.81 -23.15
N PRO A 51 47.46 -17.50 -24.27
CA PRO A 51 46.67 -18.68 -24.69
C PRO A 51 46.56 -19.74 -23.57
N GLU A 52 47.64 -19.95 -22.81
CA GLU A 52 47.73 -20.97 -21.78
C GLU A 52 47.00 -20.60 -20.48
N THR A 53 46.78 -19.31 -20.23
CA THR A 53 46.17 -18.82 -18.98
C THR A 53 44.66 -19.02 -19.00
N SER A 54 44.13 -19.72 -18.00
CA SER A 54 42.69 -19.81 -17.78
C SER A 54 42.15 -18.52 -17.17
N ILE A 55 41.03 -18.03 -17.70
CA ILE A 55 40.30 -16.87 -17.15
C ILE A 55 39.92 -17.13 -15.69
N GLU A 56 39.42 -18.33 -15.39
CA GLU A 56 39.02 -18.70 -14.02
C GLU A 56 40.21 -18.65 -13.05
N ALA A 57 41.37 -19.14 -13.47
CA ALA A 57 42.58 -19.12 -12.65
C ALA A 57 43.15 -17.71 -12.45
N PHE A 58 42.92 -16.78 -13.38
CA PHE A 58 43.30 -15.38 -13.21
C PHE A 58 42.42 -14.67 -12.16
N PHE A 59 41.11 -14.93 -12.19
CA PHE A 59 40.13 -14.25 -11.33
C PHE A 59 39.79 -14.99 -10.02
N ASP A 60 40.41 -16.13 -9.72
CA ASP A 60 40.13 -16.95 -8.53
C ASP A 60 40.13 -16.15 -7.20
N LYS A 61 41.08 -15.22 -7.04
CA LYS A 61 41.22 -14.37 -5.84
C LYS A 61 40.52 -13.02 -5.94
N ILE A 62 39.78 -12.77 -7.02
CA ILE A 62 39.26 -11.45 -7.38
C ILE A 62 37.74 -11.53 -7.45
N TYR A 63 37.07 -10.78 -6.59
CA TYR A 63 35.62 -10.63 -6.69
C TYR A 63 35.27 -9.65 -7.82
N VAL A 64 34.72 -10.18 -8.91
CA VAL A 64 34.25 -9.36 -10.03
C VAL A 64 32.75 -9.10 -9.87
N GLN A 65 32.39 -7.89 -9.44
CA GLN A 65 30.99 -7.55 -9.17
C GLN A 65 30.13 -7.62 -10.43
N PHE A 66 28.83 -7.83 -10.23
CA PHE A 66 27.88 -8.07 -11.31
C PHE A 66 27.69 -6.86 -12.26
N ASP A 67 27.88 -5.65 -11.79
CA ASP A 67 27.81 -4.40 -12.55
C ASP A 67 29.16 -3.96 -13.14
N CYS A 68 30.25 -4.69 -12.85
CA CYS A 68 31.57 -4.40 -13.40
C CYS A 68 31.65 -4.71 -14.89
N THR A 69 32.35 -3.85 -15.63
CA THR A 69 32.67 -4.07 -17.04
C THR A 69 34.12 -4.55 -17.15
N ILE A 70 34.35 -5.83 -16.92
CA ILE A 70 35.65 -6.50 -17.08
C ILE A 70 35.61 -7.43 -18.29
N MET A 71 36.62 -7.31 -19.14
CA MET A 71 36.79 -8.11 -20.34
C MET A 71 38.18 -8.75 -20.35
N ALA A 72 38.24 -10.03 -20.68
CA ALA A 72 39.47 -10.77 -20.94
C ALA A 72 39.59 -11.04 -22.45
N SER A 73 40.69 -10.62 -23.06
CA SER A 73 41.04 -10.90 -24.45
C SER A 73 41.99 -12.08 -24.50
N LYS A 74 41.71 -13.04 -25.38
CA LYS A 74 42.60 -14.15 -25.69
C LYS A 74 42.74 -14.30 -27.21
N PRO A 75 43.91 -14.70 -27.71
CA PRO A 75 44.09 -14.98 -29.13
C PRO A 75 43.21 -16.17 -29.57
N ASP A 76 42.58 -16.02 -30.73
CA ASP A 76 41.78 -17.06 -31.38
C ASP A 76 42.72 -18.10 -32.02
N ALA A 77 42.97 -19.19 -31.29
CA ALA A 77 43.91 -20.24 -31.70
C ALA A 77 43.38 -21.16 -32.81
N ASP A 78 42.06 -21.15 -33.06
CA ASP A 78 41.37 -22.12 -33.93
C ASP A 78 41.02 -21.55 -35.32
N SER A 79 41.35 -20.29 -35.59
CA SER A 79 41.03 -19.58 -36.84
C SER A 79 42.25 -19.47 -37.76
N GLU A 80 42.09 -19.79 -39.05
CA GLU A 80 43.13 -19.55 -40.09
C GLU A 80 43.56 -18.08 -40.19
N ASN A 81 42.69 -17.16 -39.73
CA ASN A 81 42.99 -15.72 -39.62
C ASN A 81 43.31 -15.34 -38.17
N PRO A 82 44.40 -14.60 -37.91
CA PRO A 82 44.72 -14.13 -36.56
C PRO A 82 43.64 -13.17 -36.05
N GLY A 83 43.16 -13.44 -34.84
CA GLY A 83 42.10 -12.68 -34.19
C GLY A 83 42.15 -12.79 -32.66
N GLU A 84 41.27 -12.04 -32.00
CA GLU A 84 41.13 -12.00 -30.55
C GLU A 84 39.67 -12.27 -30.17
N ILE A 85 39.48 -13.11 -29.18
CA ILE A 85 38.19 -13.40 -28.56
C ILE A 85 38.12 -12.62 -27.24
N ILE A 86 37.20 -11.67 -27.19
CA ILE A 86 36.96 -10.82 -26.01
C ILE A 86 35.78 -11.39 -25.24
N THR A 87 36.05 -11.83 -24.02
CA THR A 87 35.09 -12.48 -23.12
C THR A 87 34.82 -11.58 -21.94
N GLU A 88 33.55 -11.27 -21.65
CA GLU A 88 33.18 -10.58 -20.42
C GLU A 88 33.22 -11.53 -19.23
N VAL A 89 33.62 -11.00 -18.07
CA VAL A 89 33.83 -11.78 -16.84
C VAL A 89 33.09 -11.11 -15.69
N TYR A 90 32.35 -11.88 -14.90
CA TYR A 90 31.62 -11.39 -13.73
C TYR A 90 31.21 -12.51 -12.76
N GLN A 91 30.83 -12.16 -11.54
CA GLN A 91 30.16 -13.03 -10.58
C GLN A 91 28.81 -12.41 -10.20
N ILE A 92 27.80 -13.25 -9.93
CA ILE A 92 26.48 -12.78 -9.52
C ILE A 92 26.54 -12.26 -8.08
N ASP A 93 27.21 -12.98 -7.19
CA ASP A 93 27.49 -12.55 -5.82
C ASP A 93 28.87 -13.06 -5.37
N ARG A 94 29.37 -12.52 -4.26
CA ARG A 94 30.67 -12.88 -3.69
C ARG A 94 30.67 -14.35 -3.26
N GLY A 95 31.63 -15.11 -3.79
CA GLY A 95 31.76 -16.54 -3.51
C GLY A 95 30.95 -17.44 -4.45
N GLU A 96 30.21 -16.88 -5.41
CA GLU A 96 29.63 -17.65 -6.50
C GLU A 96 30.65 -17.93 -7.61
N ARG A 97 30.33 -18.92 -8.48
CA ARG A 97 31.19 -19.28 -9.62
C ARG A 97 31.36 -18.10 -10.59
N LEU A 98 32.58 -17.96 -11.10
CA LEU A 98 32.90 -17.01 -12.16
C LEU A 98 32.06 -17.31 -13.40
N ARG A 99 31.53 -16.26 -14.03
CA ARG A 99 30.74 -16.33 -15.25
C ARG A 99 31.49 -15.65 -16.37
N THR A 100 31.43 -16.26 -17.54
CA THR A 100 32.05 -15.77 -18.75
C THR A 100 31.04 -15.74 -19.88
N GLY A 101 31.03 -14.67 -20.66
CA GLY A 101 30.19 -14.53 -21.84
C GLY A 101 30.99 -13.99 -23.02
N LEU A 102 30.69 -14.42 -24.24
CA LEU A 102 31.30 -13.83 -25.43
C LEU A 102 30.84 -12.38 -25.56
N PHE A 103 31.77 -11.44 -25.47
CA PHE A 103 31.47 -10.02 -25.63
C PHE A 103 31.67 -9.58 -27.07
N ALA A 104 32.87 -9.80 -27.62
CA ALA A 104 33.22 -9.38 -28.97
C ALA A 104 34.25 -10.32 -29.60
N THR A 105 34.29 -10.32 -30.93
CA THR A 105 35.37 -10.94 -31.71
C THR A 105 36.06 -9.87 -32.51
N TRP A 106 37.39 -9.88 -32.52
CA TRP A 106 38.20 -9.03 -33.37
C TRP A 106 38.98 -9.88 -34.34
N LYS A 107 38.92 -9.53 -35.62
CA LYS A 107 39.73 -10.15 -36.66
C LYS A 107 40.43 -9.07 -37.47
N ILE A 108 41.60 -9.39 -38.01
CA ILE A 108 42.40 -8.44 -38.78
C ILE A 108 41.71 -7.96 -40.07
N ASP A 109 40.87 -8.79 -40.66
CA ASP A 109 40.17 -8.57 -41.93
C ASP A 109 38.87 -7.78 -41.78
N THR A 110 38.12 -8.03 -40.71
CA THR A 110 36.74 -7.57 -40.52
C THR A 110 36.60 -6.60 -39.35
N GLY A 111 37.66 -6.37 -38.57
CA GLY A 111 37.66 -5.50 -37.41
C GLY A 111 36.93 -6.09 -36.20
N ILE A 112 36.49 -5.22 -35.28
CA ILE A 112 35.76 -5.64 -34.08
C ILE A 112 34.27 -5.77 -34.34
N LYS A 113 33.69 -6.90 -33.93
CA LYS A 113 32.25 -7.11 -33.90
C LYS A 113 31.75 -7.00 -32.47
N LEU A 114 31.13 -5.85 -32.17
CA LEU A 114 30.56 -5.53 -30.86
C LEU A 114 29.13 -6.07 -30.72
N PRO A 115 28.68 -6.37 -29.49
CA PRO A 115 27.32 -6.82 -29.24
C PRO A 115 26.35 -5.63 -29.36
N ARG A 116 25.12 -5.90 -29.80
CA ARG A 116 24.05 -4.88 -29.90
C ARG A 116 23.37 -4.60 -28.55
N TRP A 117 23.44 -5.54 -27.62
CA TRP A 117 22.73 -5.47 -26.34
C TRP A 117 23.56 -4.77 -25.25
N SER A 118 22.85 -4.04 -24.39
CA SER A 118 23.43 -3.41 -23.20
C SER A 118 23.90 -4.43 -22.16
N LEU A 119 24.65 -3.99 -21.14
CA LEU A 119 25.23 -4.85 -20.10
C LEU A 119 24.19 -5.77 -19.45
N TYR A 120 23.10 -5.21 -18.93
CA TYR A 120 22.09 -5.97 -18.20
C TYR A 120 21.16 -6.79 -19.10
N GLN A 121 21.04 -6.43 -20.38
CA GLN A 121 20.36 -7.28 -21.37
C GLN A 121 21.16 -8.55 -21.68
N ARG A 122 22.50 -8.48 -21.69
CA ARG A 122 23.35 -9.67 -21.83
C ARG A 122 23.41 -10.50 -20.54
N ARG A 123 23.33 -9.82 -19.39
CA ARG A 123 23.35 -10.44 -18.06
C ARG A 123 21.94 -10.57 -17.45
N SER A 124 20.93 -10.90 -18.25
CA SER A 124 19.54 -10.91 -17.78
C SER A 124 19.24 -12.07 -16.81
N ASP A 125 20.05 -13.13 -16.81
CA ASP A 125 19.81 -14.34 -16.04
C ASP A 125 20.70 -14.41 -14.79
N LEU A 126 20.06 -14.43 -13.62
CA LEU A 126 20.68 -14.51 -12.29
C LEU A 126 20.72 -15.93 -11.72
N GLN A 127 20.38 -16.95 -12.51
CA GLN A 127 20.66 -18.36 -12.24
C GLN A 127 20.12 -18.87 -10.90
N GLY A 128 18.96 -18.37 -10.50
CA GLY A 128 18.29 -18.71 -9.24
C GLY A 128 18.83 -17.99 -8.01
N HIS A 129 19.66 -16.94 -8.16
CA HIS A 129 20.21 -16.18 -7.04
C HIS A 129 19.11 -15.68 -6.09
N LEU A 130 19.36 -15.79 -4.78
CA LEU A 130 18.37 -15.53 -3.74
C LEU A 130 18.35 -14.05 -3.31
N PHE A 131 17.31 -13.34 -3.70
CA PHE A 131 16.99 -12.03 -3.12
C PHE A 131 16.17 -12.17 -1.85
N ARG A 132 16.62 -11.48 -0.80
CA ARG A 132 15.86 -11.32 0.45
C ARG A 132 15.14 -9.98 0.40
N VAL A 133 13.82 -10.04 0.36
CA VAL A 133 12.95 -8.87 0.25
C VAL A 133 12.20 -8.68 1.56
N MET A 134 12.12 -7.44 2.01
CA MET A 134 11.32 -7.05 3.16
C MET A 134 10.09 -6.32 2.66
N SER A 135 8.92 -6.71 3.15
CA SER A 135 7.67 -6.04 2.81
C SER A 135 6.85 -5.75 4.05
N ILE A 136 6.01 -4.71 3.96
CA ILE A 136 5.05 -4.31 4.98
C ILE A 136 3.66 -4.67 4.46
N GLN A 137 2.74 -5.02 5.38
CA GLN A 137 1.34 -5.21 5.05
C GLN A 137 0.72 -3.83 4.79
N ASP A 138 0.45 -3.53 3.52
CA ASP A 138 -0.15 -2.27 3.08
C ASP A 138 -1.02 -2.53 1.84
N PRO A 139 -2.22 -3.10 1.99
CA PRO A 139 -3.06 -3.38 0.84
C PRO A 139 -3.49 -2.07 0.14
N PRO A 140 -3.71 -2.06 -1.19
CA PRO A 140 -3.50 -3.17 -2.10
C PRO A 140 -2.05 -3.22 -2.64
N GLN A 141 -1.16 -2.33 -2.17
CA GLN A 141 0.25 -2.26 -2.58
C GLN A 141 0.97 -3.57 -2.28
N SER A 142 0.89 -4.05 -1.05
CA SER A 142 1.53 -5.28 -0.59
C SER A 142 0.59 -6.01 0.36
N MET A 143 0.18 -7.21 -0.06
CA MET A 143 -0.61 -8.11 0.75
C MET A 143 0.21 -9.33 1.09
N ILE A 144 0.06 -9.88 2.27
CA ILE A 144 0.77 -11.09 2.65
C ILE A 144 -0.20 -12.25 2.64
N ILE A 145 0.15 -13.25 1.84
CA ILE A 145 -0.68 -14.44 1.66
C ILE A 145 -0.22 -15.46 2.70
N HIS A 146 -1.19 -15.96 3.43
CA HIS A 146 -1.00 -17.02 4.42
C HIS A 146 -1.63 -18.32 3.89
N ASP A 147 -0.99 -19.43 4.18
CA ASP A 147 -1.56 -20.77 4.07
C ASP A 147 -2.65 -20.99 5.12
N ASP A 148 -3.45 -22.06 4.96
CA ASP A 148 -4.43 -22.52 5.95
C ASP A 148 -3.78 -22.80 7.33
N SER A 149 -2.47 -23.09 7.32
CA SER A 149 -1.64 -23.28 8.51
C SER A 149 -1.13 -21.99 9.16
N GLY A 150 -1.47 -20.82 8.62
CA GLY A 150 -1.02 -19.49 9.07
C GLY A 150 0.41 -19.13 8.68
N ARG A 151 1.10 -19.99 7.90
CA ARG A 151 2.44 -19.73 7.38
C ARG A 151 2.38 -18.78 6.18
N VAL A 152 3.33 -17.85 6.10
CA VAL A 152 3.44 -16.95 4.94
C VAL A 152 3.85 -17.77 3.71
N THR A 153 3.01 -17.80 2.68
CA THR A 153 3.25 -18.51 1.42
C THR A 153 3.82 -17.60 0.35
N GLY A 154 3.51 -16.31 0.40
CA GLY A 154 3.99 -15.35 -0.57
C GLY A 154 3.49 -13.92 -0.33
N LEU A 155 3.81 -13.05 -1.28
CA LEU A 155 3.31 -11.70 -1.36
C LEU A 155 2.25 -11.63 -2.45
N GLY A 156 1.11 -11.03 -2.14
CA GLY A 156 0.08 -10.63 -3.08
C GLY A 156 0.01 -9.11 -3.19
N GLY A 157 -1.05 -8.63 -3.86
CA GLY A 157 -1.17 -7.21 -4.20
C GLY A 157 -0.25 -6.83 -5.36
N PHE A 158 -0.14 -5.53 -5.60
CA PHE A 158 0.66 -5.00 -6.70
C PHE A 158 2.15 -5.40 -6.59
N PHE A 159 2.74 -5.24 -5.41
CA PHE A 159 4.14 -5.56 -5.15
C PHE A 159 4.40 -7.05 -5.28
N GLY A 160 3.48 -7.91 -4.83
CA GLY A 160 3.57 -9.37 -5.03
C GLY A 160 3.63 -9.75 -6.52
N GLY A 161 2.67 -9.26 -7.30
CA GLY A 161 2.66 -9.51 -8.75
C GLY A 161 3.89 -8.93 -9.48
N LEU A 162 4.42 -7.80 -9.00
CA LEU A 162 5.64 -7.21 -9.54
C LEU A 162 6.88 -8.07 -9.22
N MET A 163 6.97 -8.61 -8.00
CA MET A 163 8.05 -9.53 -7.61
C MET A 163 8.01 -10.81 -8.44
N ASP A 164 6.83 -11.37 -8.71
CA ASP A 164 6.67 -12.58 -9.54
C ASP A 164 7.17 -12.35 -10.97
N LEU A 165 6.81 -11.21 -11.58
CA LEU A 165 7.29 -10.82 -12.92
C LEU A 165 8.80 -10.63 -12.96
N LEU A 166 9.38 -10.00 -11.93
CA LEU A 166 10.81 -9.83 -11.80
C LEU A 166 11.55 -11.15 -11.58
N GLN A 167 10.94 -12.06 -10.83
CA GLN A 167 11.48 -13.40 -10.59
C GLN A 167 11.56 -14.19 -11.89
N GLU A 168 10.50 -14.14 -12.70
CA GLU A 168 10.44 -14.79 -14.00
C GLU A 168 11.41 -14.15 -15.01
N SER A 169 11.48 -12.81 -15.06
CA SER A 169 12.30 -12.11 -16.05
C SER A 169 13.81 -12.25 -15.80
N MET A 170 14.22 -12.26 -14.52
CA MET A 170 15.63 -12.34 -14.13
C MET A 170 16.09 -13.75 -13.79
N ASN A 171 15.19 -14.73 -13.73
CA ASN A 171 15.46 -16.08 -13.24
C ASN A 171 16.17 -16.06 -11.88
N CYS A 172 15.53 -15.46 -10.87
CA CYS A 172 16.05 -15.40 -9.50
C CYS A 172 15.08 -16.09 -8.51
N THR A 173 15.44 -16.19 -7.23
CA THR A 173 14.52 -16.64 -6.18
C THR A 173 14.29 -15.49 -5.22
N ILE A 174 13.04 -15.12 -4.95
CA ILE A 174 12.70 -14.06 -4.00
C ILE A 174 12.11 -14.67 -2.72
N ARG A 175 12.62 -14.28 -1.55
CA ARG A 175 12.03 -14.63 -0.25
C ARG A 175 11.62 -13.38 0.51
N ALA A 176 10.34 -13.32 0.88
CA ALA A 176 9.73 -12.21 1.59
C ALA A 176 9.70 -12.41 3.11
N TYR A 177 9.87 -11.31 3.87
CA TYR A 177 9.79 -11.28 5.34
C TYR A 177 8.83 -10.17 5.82
N ILE A 178 8.08 -10.43 6.90
CA ILE A 178 7.06 -9.53 7.49
C ILE A 178 7.17 -9.42 9.03
N LYS A 179 6.75 -8.26 9.55
CA LYS A 179 6.37 -8.00 10.95
C LYS A 179 4.90 -8.39 11.26
N ARG A 180 4.67 -9.20 12.30
CA ARG A 180 3.34 -9.74 12.70
C ARG A 180 2.27 -8.63 12.94
N PRO A 181 1.06 -8.72 12.33
CA PRO A 181 -0.05 -7.80 12.58
C PRO A 181 -0.95 -8.24 13.76
N SER A 182 -1.64 -7.29 14.39
CA SER A 182 -2.65 -7.49 15.45
C SER A 182 -4.07 -7.47 14.85
N SER A 183 -4.93 -8.43 15.22
CA SER A 183 -6.23 -8.67 14.56
C SER A 183 -7.33 -7.68 14.95
N SER A 184 -8.15 -7.27 13.99
CA SER A 184 -9.33 -6.38 14.16
C SER A 184 -10.64 -7.18 14.22
N ALA A 185 -11.55 -6.81 15.12
CA ALA A 185 -12.84 -7.47 15.36
C ALA A 185 -14.03 -6.72 14.72
N LEU A 186 -15.01 -7.47 14.22
CA LEU A 186 -16.25 -7.01 13.57
C LEU A 186 -17.19 -6.23 14.50
N LYS A 187 -17.80 -5.14 14.01
CA LYS A 187 -18.73 -4.27 14.78
C LYS A 187 -20.13 -4.21 14.14
N TRP A 188 -21.16 -4.52 14.93
CA TRP A 188 -22.58 -4.60 14.54
C TRP A 188 -23.37 -3.28 14.66
N GLY A 189 -22.71 -2.15 14.98
CA GLY A 189 -23.36 -0.90 15.41
C GLY A 189 -24.05 -0.05 14.33
N VAL A 190 -23.97 -0.45 13.05
CA VAL A 190 -24.40 0.40 11.92
C VAL A 190 -25.93 0.54 11.82
N TYR A 191 -26.70 -0.38 12.41
CA TYR A 191 -28.16 -0.45 12.23
C TYR A 191 -28.99 0.55 13.07
N LEU A 192 -28.40 1.25 14.04
CA LEU A 192 -29.13 2.16 14.96
C LEU A 192 -29.01 3.65 14.61
N ASN A 193 -28.17 4.01 13.64
CA ASN A 193 -27.88 5.39 13.23
C ASN A 193 -29.03 6.22 12.60
N PRO A 194 -30.09 5.65 11.98
CA PRO A 194 -31.04 6.49 11.22
C PRO A 194 -31.98 7.39 12.05
N PHE A 195 -32.15 7.13 13.35
CA PHE A 195 -32.95 7.96 14.24
C PHE A 195 -32.10 8.49 15.39
N GLU A 196 -32.27 9.78 15.71
CA GLU A 196 -31.64 10.37 16.88
C GLU A 196 -32.10 9.66 18.17
N PRO A 197 -31.24 9.55 19.20
CA PRO A 197 -31.59 8.91 20.46
C PRO A 197 -32.89 9.42 21.10
N ASN A 198 -33.21 10.70 20.90
CA ASN A 198 -34.44 11.34 21.40
C ASN A 198 -35.71 10.77 20.75
N VAL A 199 -35.64 10.42 19.46
CA VAL A 199 -36.77 9.82 18.73
C VAL A 199 -36.99 8.39 19.18
N TRP A 200 -35.91 7.61 19.38
CA TRP A 200 -36.00 6.28 19.97
C TRP A 200 -36.64 6.30 21.35
N PHE A 201 -36.23 7.25 22.20
CA PHE A 201 -36.84 7.44 23.52
C PHE A 201 -38.33 7.78 23.42
N ALA A 202 -38.72 8.66 22.48
CA ALA A 202 -40.13 8.99 22.26
C ALA A 202 -40.95 7.78 21.76
N ILE A 203 -40.38 6.92 20.90
CA ILE A 203 -41.03 5.68 20.45
C ILE A 203 -41.24 4.72 21.64
N VAL A 204 -40.23 4.51 22.48
CA VAL A 204 -40.36 3.69 23.69
C VAL A 204 -41.40 4.27 24.64
N LEU A 205 -41.43 5.58 24.82
CA LEU A 205 -42.39 6.27 25.69
C LEU A 205 -43.84 6.13 25.16
N THR A 206 -44.06 6.26 23.86
CA THR A 206 -45.39 6.09 23.25
C THR A 206 -45.88 4.64 23.35
N ILE A 207 -44.99 3.65 23.21
CA ILE A 207 -45.30 2.23 23.46
C ILE A 207 -45.72 2.00 24.92
N ALA A 208 -45.00 2.60 25.88
CA ALA A 208 -45.33 2.48 27.30
C ALA A 208 -46.68 3.14 27.64
N ILE A 209 -46.94 4.35 27.16
CA ILE A 209 -48.19 5.09 27.42
C ILE A 209 -49.39 4.34 26.84
N THR A 210 -49.28 3.86 25.60
CA THR A 210 -50.38 3.14 24.94
C THR A 210 -50.67 1.80 25.60
N THR A 211 -49.63 1.10 26.07
CA THR A 211 -49.79 -0.10 26.90
C THR A 211 -50.54 0.23 28.19
N ALA A 212 -50.16 1.31 28.90
CA ALA A 212 -50.83 1.73 30.12
C ALA A 212 -52.30 2.12 29.90
N VAL A 213 -52.61 2.85 28.82
CA VAL A 213 -53.99 3.23 28.48
C VAL A 213 -54.84 1.99 28.18
N ILE A 214 -54.34 1.03 27.40
CA ILE A 214 -55.06 -0.21 27.10
C ILE A 214 -55.26 -1.03 28.38
N SER A 215 -54.25 -1.14 29.25
CA SER A 215 -54.37 -1.84 30.54
C SER A 215 -55.34 -1.15 31.51
N LEU A 216 -55.42 0.19 31.50
CA LEU A 216 -56.39 0.94 32.31
C LEU A 216 -57.81 0.78 31.79
N LEU A 217 -58.00 0.78 30.47
CA LEU A 217 -59.31 0.54 29.86
C LEU A 217 -59.78 -0.90 30.10
N THR A 218 -58.91 -1.90 29.97
CA THR A 218 -59.27 -3.30 30.26
C THR A 218 -59.56 -3.52 31.73
N SER A 219 -58.80 -2.90 32.64
CA SER A 219 -59.06 -3.01 34.09
C SER A 219 -60.33 -2.26 34.51
N ALA A 220 -60.57 -1.04 34.04
CA ALA A 220 -61.80 -0.29 34.32
C ALA A 220 -63.05 -1.03 33.79
N ILE A 221 -62.94 -1.64 32.61
CA ILE A 221 -64.01 -2.46 32.03
C ILE A 221 -64.18 -3.76 32.81
N SER A 222 -63.11 -4.41 33.31
CA SER A 222 -63.25 -5.59 34.18
C SER A 222 -63.95 -5.27 35.51
N LEU A 223 -63.72 -4.07 36.08
CA LEU A 223 -64.39 -3.59 37.28
C LEU A 223 -65.87 -3.29 37.03
N TYR A 224 -66.22 -2.74 35.85
CA TYR A 224 -67.60 -2.47 35.45
C TYR A 224 -68.34 -3.76 35.00
N ALA A 225 -67.66 -4.68 34.32
CA ALA A 225 -68.19 -5.93 33.81
C ALA A 225 -68.43 -6.99 34.90
N ASN A 226 -67.82 -6.86 36.09
CA ASN A 226 -68.24 -7.63 37.27
C ASN A 226 -69.73 -7.41 37.64
N TRP A 227 -70.38 -6.38 37.08
CA TRP A 227 -71.81 -6.12 37.21
C TRP A 227 -72.68 -6.84 36.14
N TRP A 228 -72.09 -7.31 35.03
CA TRP A 228 -72.75 -8.05 33.94
C TRP A 228 -71.98 -9.34 33.62
N LYS A 229 -72.33 -10.40 34.33
CA LYS A 229 -71.74 -11.74 34.18
C LYS A 229 -72.39 -12.46 32.99
N ASP A 230 -71.70 -12.45 31.85
CA ASP A 230 -71.50 -13.59 30.93
C ASP A 230 -70.92 -13.07 29.63
N ASN A 231 -69.60 -13.20 29.50
CA ASN A 231 -68.90 -13.61 28.28
C ASN A 231 -67.39 -13.53 28.55
N GLU A 232 -66.66 -14.47 27.97
CA GLU A 232 -65.21 -14.66 28.08
C GLU A 232 -64.44 -13.34 27.87
N THR A 233 -64.26 -12.57 28.93
CA THR A 233 -63.37 -11.42 28.92
C THR A 233 -61.96 -11.96 29.08
N THR A 234 -61.26 -12.11 27.95
CA THR A 234 -59.85 -12.46 27.94
C THR A 234 -59.07 -11.37 28.68
N THR A 235 -58.82 -11.57 29.97
CA THR A 235 -57.91 -10.71 30.74
C THR A 235 -56.50 -10.95 30.20
N ARG A 236 -56.08 -10.14 29.23
CA ARG A 236 -54.69 -10.17 28.73
C ARG A 236 -53.78 -9.60 29.81
N ASN A 237 -52.69 -10.29 30.09
CA ASN A 237 -51.67 -9.80 31.00
C ASN A 237 -50.98 -8.57 30.37
N VAL A 238 -50.47 -7.67 31.22
CA VAL A 238 -49.75 -6.46 30.77
C VAL A 238 -48.60 -6.78 29.78
N PRO A 239 -47.79 -7.85 29.96
CA PRO A 239 -46.74 -8.21 29.00
C PRO A 239 -47.28 -8.61 27.62
N ASP A 240 -48.42 -9.29 27.56
CA ASP A 240 -49.04 -9.70 26.29
C ASP A 240 -49.57 -8.48 25.52
N ILE A 241 -50.08 -7.48 26.26
CA ILE A 241 -50.49 -6.18 25.70
C ILE A 241 -49.27 -5.42 25.21
N LEU A 242 -48.18 -5.37 25.98
CA LEU A 242 -46.93 -4.71 25.59
C LEU A 242 -46.35 -5.33 24.31
N PHE A 243 -46.31 -6.66 24.23
CA PHE A 243 -45.81 -7.38 23.05
C PHE A 243 -46.71 -7.14 21.83
N ALA A 244 -48.03 -7.12 22.02
CA ALA A 244 -48.97 -6.80 20.95
C ALA A 244 -48.78 -5.36 20.45
N VAL A 245 -48.63 -4.39 21.35
CA VAL A 245 -48.36 -2.98 20.98
C VAL A 245 -47.03 -2.86 20.26
N PHE A 246 -45.95 -3.45 20.78
CA PHE A 246 -44.65 -3.49 20.10
C PHE A 246 -44.75 -4.11 18.69
N GLY A 247 -45.52 -5.19 18.55
CA GLY A 247 -45.80 -5.84 17.26
C GLY A 247 -46.40 -4.87 16.23
N VAL A 248 -47.29 -3.96 16.64
CA VAL A 248 -47.86 -2.93 15.76
C VAL A 248 -46.80 -2.00 15.20
N PHE A 249 -45.85 -1.55 16.03
CA PHE A 249 -44.75 -0.70 15.59
C PHE A 249 -43.76 -1.44 14.67
N CYS A 250 -43.69 -2.77 14.77
CA CYS A 250 -42.96 -3.62 13.83
C CYS A 250 -43.76 -3.98 12.56
N GLY A 251 -44.95 -3.40 12.35
CA GLY A 251 -45.79 -3.69 11.19
C GLY A 251 -46.52 -5.04 11.24
N GLN A 252 -46.62 -5.66 12.42
CA GLN A 252 -47.36 -6.91 12.63
C GLN A 252 -48.81 -6.60 13.06
N GLY A 253 -49.75 -7.41 12.59
CA GLY A 253 -51.17 -7.28 12.96
C GLY A 253 -51.50 -7.82 14.34
N MET A 254 -52.63 -7.39 14.91
CA MET A 254 -53.15 -7.91 16.18
C MET A 254 -54.59 -8.45 16.05
N ALA A 255 -54.97 -9.35 16.95
CA ALA A 255 -56.34 -9.87 17.01
C ALA A 255 -57.36 -8.79 17.44
N THR A 256 -58.54 -8.81 16.82
CA THR A 256 -59.59 -7.81 17.05
C THR A 256 -60.19 -7.92 18.45
N SER A 257 -60.29 -6.78 19.14
CA SER A 257 -60.99 -6.67 20.42
C SER A 257 -62.50 -6.47 20.17
N ILE A 258 -63.37 -6.97 21.05
CA ILE A 258 -64.84 -6.87 20.89
C ILE A 258 -65.38 -5.49 21.30
N LEU A 259 -64.66 -4.78 22.19
CA LEU A 259 -65.09 -3.52 22.81
C LEU A 259 -64.74 -2.29 21.96
N ASP A 260 -65.71 -1.41 21.74
CA ASP A 260 -65.58 -0.22 20.88
C ASP A 260 -64.49 0.79 21.33
N PRO A 261 -64.31 1.12 22.63
CA PRO A 261 -63.24 2.03 23.07
C PRO A 261 -61.83 1.47 22.84
N ILE A 262 -61.67 0.15 22.96
CA ILE A 262 -60.40 -0.55 22.75
C ILE A 262 -60.08 -0.63 21.25
N ARG A 263 -61.10 -0.80 20.39
CA ARG A 263 -60.95 -0.75 18.92
C ARG A 263 -60.44 0.59 18.43
N ILE A 264 -60.99 1.69 18.95
CA ILE A 264 -60.53 3.05 18.61
C ILE A 264 -59.06 3.23 19.02
N SER A 265 -58.69 2.77 20.22
CA SER A 265 -57.31 2.82 20.71
C SER A 265 -56.36 2.02 19.80
N HIS A 266 -56.75 0.81 19.38
CA HIS A 266 -55.96 -0.01 18.45
C HIS A 266 -55.81 0.62 17.06
N PHE A 267 -56.86 1.28 16.56
CA PHE A 267 -56.83 1.98 15.28
C PHE A 267 -55.86 3.17 15.31
N VAL A 268 -55.91 3.99 16.38
CA VAL A 268 -55.00 5.12 16.56
C VAL A 268 -53.54 4.66 16.63
N ILE A 269 -53.26 3.56 17.34
CA ILE A 269 -51.90 3.00 17.45
C ILE A 269 -51.41 2.46 16.10
N HIS A 270 -52.25 1.77 15.32
CA HIS A 270 -51.89 1.31 13.97
C HIS A 270 -51.62 2.46 13.02
N LEU A 271 -52.47 3.49 13.04
CA LEU A 271 -52.26 4.69 12.23
C LEU A 271 -50.94 5.38 12.60
N THR A 272 -50.65 5.48 13.89
CA THR A 272 -49.39 6.07 14.42
C THR A 272 -48.18 5.24 14.01
N GLY A 273 -48.24 3.90 14.12
CA GLY A 273 -47.18 2.99 13.71
C GLY A 273 -46.86 3.08 12.22
N VAL A 274 -47.88 3.14 11.36
CA VAL A 274 -47.71 3.32 9.91
C VAL A 274 -47.06 4.67 9.59
N VAL A 275 -47.49 5.75 10.26
CA VAL A 275 -46.89 7.08 10.06
C VAL A 275 -45.42 7.10 10.49
N ILE A 276 -45.07 6.49 11.63
CA ILE A 276 -43.68 6.40 12.10
C ILE A 276 -42.83 5.55 11.17
N LEU A 277 -43.35 4.42 10.68
CA LEU A 277 -42.64 3.56 9.74
C LEU A 277 -42.41 4.25 8.39
N ALA A 278 -43.40 4.99 7.89
CA ALA A 278 -43.27 5.80 6.68
C ALA A 278 -42.30 6.97 6.85
N ALA A 279 -42.30 7.62 8.01
CA ALA A 279 -41.33 8.67 8.34
C ALA A 279 -39.91 8.11 8.47
N TYR A 280 -39.74 6.94 9.08
CA TYR A 280 -38.45 6.25 9.17
C TYR A 280 -37.91 5.90 7.79
N SER A 281 -38.74 5.33 6.91
CA SER A 281 -38.30 4.96 5.56
C SER A 281 -37.97 6.20 4.72
N ALA A 282 -38.80 7.25 4.78
CA ALA A 282 -38.52 8.52 4.09
C ALA A 282 -37.24 9.20 4.61
N ALA A 283 -37.03 9.23 5.94
CA ALA A 283 -35.83 9.78 6.55
C ALA A 283 -34.58 8.96 6.21
N LEU A 284 -34.67 7.63 6.22
CA LEU A 284 -33.59 6.73 5.80
C LEU A 284 -33.23 6.97 4.33
N ILE A 285 -34.22 7.04 3.44
CA ILE A 285 -34.01 7.29 2.00
C ILE A 285 -33.43 8.69 1.79
N SER A 286 -33.95 9.72 2.46
CA SER A 286 -33.45 11.11 2.36
C SER A 286 -32.01 11.25 2.89
N ALA A 287 -31.71 10.61 4.01
CA ALA A 287 -30.36 10.61 4.60
C ALA A 287 -29.35 9.85 3.74
N LEU A 288 -29.81 8.85 2.99
CA LEU A 288 -29.02 8.16 1.97
C LEU A 288 -28.88 8.98 0.67
N ALA A 289 -29.86 9.83 0.34
CA ALA A 289 -29.95 10.47 -0.97
C ALA A 289 -29.24 11.84 -1.08
N VAL A 290 -29.23 12.66 -0.03
CA VAL A 290 -28.69 14.04 -0.13
C VAL A 290 -27.83 14.40 1.08
N LYS A 291 -26.52 14.60 0.84
CA LYS A 291 -25.62 15.32 1.73
C LYS A 291 -25.01 16.48 0.95
N THR A 292 -25.55 17.69 1.11
CA THR A 292 -24.92 18.91 0.58
C THR A 292 -23.90 19.40 1.60
N PHE A 293 -22.64 19.11 1.35
CA PHE A 293 -21.52 19.58 2.16
C PHE A 293 -20.78 20.69 1.40
N VAL A 294 -20.52 21.81 2.08
CA VAL A 294 -19.67 22.89 1.57
C VAL A 294 -18.43 22.93 2.45
N LEU A 295 -17.27 22.68 1.85
CA LEU A 295 -15.99 22.74 2.54
C LEU A 295 -15.66 24.18 2.97
N PRO A 296 -15.17 24.40 4.19
CA PRO A 296 -14.73 25.73 4.63
C PRO A 296 -13.48 26.21 3.88
N PHE A 297 -12.67 25.28 3.36
CA PHE A 297 -11.50 25.52 2.52
C PHE A 297 -11.15 24.27 1.72
N THR A 298 -10.44 24.43 0.60
CA THR A 298 -9.88 23.33 -0.20
C THR A 298 -8.35 23.31 -0.17
N THR A 299 -7.71 24.46 0.05
CA THR A 299 -6.25 24.64 0.00
C THR A 299 -5.60 24.59 1.37
N MET A 300 -4.30 24.26 1.41
CA MET A 300 -3.47 24.32 2.63
C MET A 300 -3.33 25.76 3.17
N GLU A 301 -3.33 26.75 2.28
CA GLU A 301 -3.35 28.17 2.70
C GLU A 301 -4.65 28.50 3.44
N GLY A 302 -5.79 27.98 2.97
CA GLY A 302 -7.07 28.12 3.65
C GLY A 302 -7.09 27.48 5.04
N LEU A 303 -6.51 26.28 5.17
CA LEU A 303 -6.33 25.58 6.44
C LEU A 303 -5.48 26.41 7.42
N LEU A 304 -4.36 26.97 6.94
CA LEU A 304 -3.46 27.81 7.74
C LEU A 304 -4.14 29.10 8.21
N LYS A 305 -5.01 29.68 7.37
CA LYS A 305 -5.71 30.94 7.65
C LYS A 305 -6.84 30.77 8.67
N ASP A 306 -7.53 29.63 8.64
CA ASP A 306 -8.61 29.34 9.58
C ASP A 306 -8.10 29.21 11.02
N ASN A 307 -6.91 28.62 11.24
CA ASN A 307 -6.22 28.47 12.53
C ASN A 307 -7.05 27.77 13.64
N THR A 308 -8.26 27.30 13.34
CA THR A 308 -9.08 26.50 14.27
C THR A 308 -8.93 25.01 14.04
N TYR A 309 -8.48 24.61 12.85
CA TYR A 309 -8.19 23.22 12.53
C TYR A 309 -6.83 22.80 13.07
N ARG A 310 -6.80 21.60 13.63
CA ARG A 310 -5.59 20.85 13.91
C ARG A 310 -5.19 20.07 12.65
N PHE A 311 -3.90 19.81 12.51
CA PHE A 311 -3.37 19.09 11.36
C PHE A 311 -2.36 18.05 11.83
N GLY A 312 -2.47 16.83 11.31
CA GLY A 312 -1.59 15.73 11.68
C GLY A 312 -1.11 14.90 10.50
N VAL A 313 -0.02 14.19 10.74
CA VAL A 313 0.61 13.22 9.84
C VAL A 313 1.00 11.98 10.64
N VAL A 314 1.29 10.88 9.96
CA VAL A 314 1.82 9.68 10.64
C VAL A 314 3.19 9.99 11.25
N ARG A 315 3.39 9.56 12.50
CA ARG A 315 4.65 9.77 13.23
C ARG A 315 5.81 9.03 12.56
N ASN A 316 6.95 9.69 12.43
CA ASN A 316 8.16 9.14 11.79
C ASN A 316 7.91 8.64 10.33
N SER A 317 6.95 9.22 9.61
CA SER A 317 6.67 8.89 8.21
C SER A 317 7.44 9.80 7.24
N ALA A 318 7.38 9.45 5.95
CA ALA A 318 7.90 10.29 4.89
C ALA A 318 7.18 11.66 4.84
N ASP A 319 5.87 11.70 5.11
CA ASP A 319 5.10 12.95 5.16
C ASP A 319 5.60 13.86 6.26
N PHE A 320 5.89 13.33 7.45
CA PHE A 320 6.50 14.11 8.53
C PHE A 320 7.84 14.72 8.11
N GLY A 321 8.69 13.93 7.43
CA GLY A 321 9.97 14.40 6.89
C GLY A 321 9.81 15.46 5.79
N LEU A 322 8.75 15.36 4.97
CA LEU A 322 8.41 16.35 3.94
C LEU A 322 8.15 17.72 4.57
N PHE A 323 7.30 17.79 5.60
CA PHE A 323 7.01 19.06 6.27
C PHE A 323 8.23 19.61 7.03
N GLN A 324 9.09 18.74 7.58
CA GLN A 324 10.29 19.17 8.31
C GLN A 324 11.35 19.79 7.41
N ASN A 325 11.50 19.31 6.17
CA ASN A 325 12.58 19.71 5.26
C ASN A 325 12.05 20.26 3.93
N THR A 326 10.95 21.01 3.99
CA THR A 326 10.34 21.64 2.81
C THR A 326 10.98 22.99 2.49
N THR A 327 11.04 23.31 1.19
CA THR A 327 11.40 24.65 0.70
C THR A 327 10.19 25.57 0.55
N ASP A 328 8.97 25.03 0.65
CA ASP A 328 7.73 25.78 0.53
C ASP A 328 7.41 26.54 1.83
N GLU A 329 7.22 27.85 1.71
CA GLU A 329 6.90 28.74 2.83
C GLU A 329 5.57 28.37 3.52
N ILE A 330 4.55 27.95 2.76
CA ILE A 330 3.24 27.59 3.32
C ILE A 330 3.35 26.29 4.12
N LEU A 331 4.02 25.28 3.59
CA LEU A 331 4.19 24.00 4.28
C LEU A 331 5.09 24.12 5.51
N GLY A 332 6.15 24.94 5.43
CA GLY A 332 7.02 25.22 6.58
C GLY A 332 6.28 25.94 7.70
N THR A 333 5.47 26.94 7.37
CA THR A 333 4.65 27.65 8.38
C THR A 333 3.53 26.78 8.96
N LEU A 334 2.96 25.87 8.16
CA LEU A 334 2.00 24.85 8.62
C LEU A 334 2.66 23.88 9.61
N PHE A 335 3.89 23.44 9.35
CA PHE A 335 4.68 22.58 10.23
C PHE A 335 4.88 23.22 11.60
N ASP A 336 5.38 24.47 11.62
CA ASP A 336 5.70 25.18 12.86
C ASP A 336 4.45 25.51 13.70
N LYS A 337 3.34 25.86 13.06
CA LYS A 337 2.12 26.33 13.76
C LYS A 337 1.16 25.23 14.17
N LEU A 338 0.99 24.20 13.33
CA LEU A 338 0.00 23.16 13.55
C LEU A 338 0.67 21.86 13.98
N LEU A 339 1.63 21.37 13.19
CA LEU A 339 2.20 20.03 13.39
C LEU A 339 3.06 19.92 14.67
N MET A 340 3.90 20.91 14.94
CA MET A 340 4.74 20.97 16.16
C MET A 340 3.93 21.15 17.46
N LYS A 341 2.67 21.59 17.35
CA LYS A 341 1.77 21.78 18.49
C LYS A 341 1.10 20.47 18.92
N GLU A 342 1.05 19.47 18.04
CA GLU A 342 0.42 18.18 18.33
C GLU A 342 1.31 17.33 19.25
N THR A 343 0.77 16.91 20.39
CA THR A 343 1.50 16.12 21.39
C THR A 343 1.59 14.63 21.03
N GLU A 344 0.60 14.10 20.30
CA GLU A 344 0.54 12.70 19.91
C GLU A 344 0.12 12.54 18.44
N LEU A 345 1.12 12.38 17.57
CA LEU A 345 0.88 12.04 16.17
C LEU A 345 0.43 10.56 16.01
N PRO A 346 -0.52 10.27 15.11
CA PRO A 346 -1.00 8.91 14.87
C PRO A 346 0.11 7.98 14.38
N ARG A 347 -0.02 6.69 14.67
CA ARG A 347 0.97 5.66 14.33
C ARG A 347 0.78 5.08 12.93
N ASP A 348 -0.47 4.98 12.50
CA ASP A 348 -0.88 4.39 11.23
C ASP A 348 -1.99 5.25 10.59
N TYR A 349 -2.22 5.08 9.28
CA TYR A 349 -3.28 5.81 8.56
C TYR A 349 -4.68 5.56 9.14
N LEU A 350 -4.98 4.33 9.58
CA LEU A 350 -6.28 4.02 10.21
C LEU A 350 -6.53 4.85 11.46
N GLU A 351 -5.53 5.02 12.33
CA GLU A 351 -5.62 5.84 13.53
C GLU A 351 -5.83 7.31 13.17
N GLY A 352 -5.04 7.83 12.23
CA GLY A 352 -5.18 9.21 11.75
C GLY A 352 -6.54 9.52 11.12
N LEU A 353 -7.06 8.63 10.29
CA LEU A 353 -8.39 8.77 9.69
C LEU A 353 -9.52 8.59 10.71
N THR A 354 -9.33 7.74 11.70
CA THR A 354 -10.28 7.60 12.82
C THR A 354 -10.33 8.89 13.65
N LEU A 355 -9.20 9.57 13.85
CA LEU A 355 -9.16 10.88 14.51
C LEU A 355 -9.92 11.94 13.71
N VAL A 356 -9.76 11.99 12.38
CA VAL A 356 -10.55 12.88 11.51
C VAL A 356 -12.05 12.66 11.69
N CYS A 357 -12.49 11.42 11.86
CA CYS A 357 -13.90 11.10 12.06
C CYS A 357 -14.42 11.43 13.48
N ASN A 358 -13.57 11.33 14.50
CA ASN A 358 -13.97 11.48 15.90
C ASN A 358 -13.79 12.90 16.45
N GLU A 359 -12.83 13.64 15.92
CA GLU A 359 -12.49 14.99 16.37
C GLU A 359 -12.98 16.03 15.38
N ASP A 360 -13.77 16.97 15.88
CA ASP A 360 -14.16 18.13 15.10
C ASP A 360 -12.93 18.99 14.80
N LYS A 361 -12.80 19.42 13.54
CA LYS A 361 -11.72 20.28 13.06
C LYS A 361 -10.32 19.66 13.14
N TYR A 362 -10.20 18.37 12.84
CA TYR A 362 -8.92 17.71 12.64
C TYR A 362 -8.73 17.35 11.16
N ALA A 363 -7.66 17.83 10.55
CA ALA A 363 -7.24 17.49 9.20
C ALA A 363 -6.03 16.53 9.25
N PHE A 364 -5.98 15.57 8.34
CA PHE A 364 -4.94 14.55 8.33
C PHE A 364 -4.43 14.31 6.91
N MET A 365 -3.12 14.25 6.74
CA MET A 365 -2.52 13.88 5.46
C MET A 365 -2.41 12.36 5.34
N ALA A 366 -2.98 11.83 4.26
CA ALA A 366 -2.90 10.43 3.89
C ALA A 366 -2.82 10.30 2.37
N LEU A 367 -2.37 9.13 1.89
CA LEU A 367 -2.36 8.81 0.48
C LEU A 367 -3.79 8.49 0.00
N ASP A 368 -4.20 9.01 -1.16
CA ASP A 368 -5.56 8.86 -1.68
C ASP A 368 -6.01 7.38 -1.80
N HIS A 369 -5.11 6.50 -2.23
CA HIS A 369 -5.42 5.07 -2.32
C HIS A 369 -5.58 4.41 -0.94
N ALA A 370 -4.85 4.87 0.08
CA ALA A 370 -4.98 4.38 1.44
C ALA A 370 -6.31 4.84 2.03
N VAL A 371 -6.72 6.09 1.76
CA VAL A 371 -8.04 6.63 2.12
C VAL A 371 -9.14 5.81 1.47
N GLY A 372 -9.06 5.58 0.15
CA GLY A 372 -10.07 4.81 -0.58
C GLY A 372 -10.29 3.39 -0.04
N GLN A 373 -9.22 2.74 0.43
CA GLN A 373 -9.33 1.41 1.04
C GLN A 373 -9.87 1.45 2.47
N LEU A 374 -9.32 2.34 3.30
CA LEU A 374 -9.67 2.45 4.71
C LEU A 374 -11.03 3.13 4.93
N GLN A 375 -11.61 3.73 3.88
CA GLN A 375 -12.95 4.33 3.87
C GLN A 375 -14.04 3.39 4.39
N SER A 376 -13.88 2.07 4.20
CA SER A 376 -14.80 1.05 4.70
C SER A 376 -14.61 0.72 6.19
N GLU A 377 -13.43 0.97 6.73
CA GLU A 377 -13.07 0.74 8.14
C GLU A 377 -13.39 1.95 9.02
N VAL A 378 -13.43 3.16 8.44
CA VAL A 378 -13.77 4.40 9.14
C VAL A 378 -15.26 4.73 9.03
N GLY A 379 -15.86 5.19 10.12
CA GLY A 379 -17.30 5.42 10.23
C GLY A 379 -17.80 6.74 9.63
N CYS A 380 -16.97 7.51 8.92
CA CYS A 380 -17.32 8.81 8.38
C CYS A 380 -16.97 8.93 6.88
N VAL A 381 -17.61 9.89 6.20
CA VAL A 381 -17.30 10.21 4.79
C VAL A 381 -16.12 11.17 4.78
N LEU A 382 -14.99 10.72 4.22
CA LEU A 382 -13.81 11.56 4.06
C LEU A 382 -13.88 12.32 2.74
N VAL A 383 -13.42 13.57 2.75
CA VAL A 383 -13.38 14.43 1.57
C VAL A 383 -11.93 14.89 1.39
N PRO A 384 -11.31 14.65 0.22
CA PRO A 384 -9.95 15.09 -0.03
C PRO A 384 -9.88 16.61 -0.18
N LEU A 385 -8.78 17.18 0.31
CA LEU A 385 -8.37 18.55 0.01
C LEU A 385 -7.51 18.56 -1.26
N ASP A 386 -7.12 19.75 -1.71
CA ASP A 386 -6.27 19.90 -2.90
C ASP A 386 -4.93 19.15 -2.71
N THR A 387 -4.47 18.47 -3.77
CA THR A 387 -3.28 17.62 -3.74
C THR A 387 -2.04 18.43 -3.35
N ILE A 388 -1.34 17.98 -2.30
CA ILE A 388 -0.21 18.70 -1.70
C ILE A 388 1.11 18.34 -2.38
N SER A 389 1.33 17.05 -2.68
CA SER A 389 2.60 16.55 -3.22
C SER A 389 2.41 15.30 -4.06
N GLN A 390 3.17 15.20 -5.15
CA GLN A 390 3.28 13.96 -5.92
C GLN A 390 4.39 13.08 -5.31
N THR A 391 4.03 11.87 -4.89
CA THR A 391 4.98 10.91 -4.31
C THR A 391 5.27 9.77 -5.29
N SER A 392 6.55 9.45 -5.46
CA SER A 392 7.03 8.28 -6.20
C SER A 392 7.34 7.12 -5.25
N ILE A 393 7.00 5.89 -5.65
CA ILE A 393 7.40 4.67 -4.94
C ILE A 393 8.64 4.10 -5.66
N ALA A 394 9.63 3.61 -4.91
CA ALA A 394 10.84 3.03 -5.46
C ALA A 394 11.33 1.86 -4.59
N PHE A 395 12.20 1.01 -5.14
CA PHE A 395 12.84 -0.05 -4.37
C PHE A 395 14.01 0.49 -3.55
N GLY A 396 13.97 0.24 -2.24
CA GLY A 396 15.10 0.51 -1.34
C GLY A 396 16.18 -0.56 -1.46
N LEU A 397 17.38 -0.19 -1.94
CA LEU A 397 18.55 -1.06 -2.02
C LEU A 397 19.67 -0.57 -1.11
N ARG A 398 20.60 -1.47 -0.73
CA ARG A 398 21.82 -1.09 -0.03
C ARG A 398 22.64 -0.12 -0.90
N PRO A 399 23.23 0.95 -0.34
CA PRO A 399 24.13 1.83 -1.09
C PRO A 399 25.25 1.02 -1.75
N GLY A 400 25.50 1.28 -3.04
CA GLY A 400 26.50 0.55 -3.84
C GLY A 400 26.11 -0.89 -4.19
N SER A 401 24.82 -1.26 -4.15
CA SER A 401 24.37 -2.59 -4.58
C SER A 401 24.61 -2.81 -6.08
N PRO A 402 25.29 -3.90 -6.49
CA PRO A 402 25.57 -4.18 -7.90
C PRO A 402 24.31 -4.58 -8.68
N TYR A 403 23.22 -4.91 -7.99
CA TYR A 403 21.95 -5.31 -8.60
C TYR A 403 21.06 -4.14 -9.02
N ARG A 404 21.42 -2.90 -8.65
CA ARG A 404 20.61 -1.72 -8.96
C ARG A 404 20.32 -1.63 -10.46
N GLY A 405 21.36 -1.73 -11.29
CA GLY A 405 21.17 -1.52 -12.73
C GLY A 405 20.34 -2.60 -13.44
N ILE A 406 20.40 -3.86 -12.99
CA ILE A 406 19.52 -4.91 -13.55
C ILE A 406 18.07 -4.74 -13.10
N LEU A 407 17.84 -4.36 -11.84
CA LEU A 407 16.50 -4.06 -11.34
C LEU A 407 15.90 -2.85 -12.07
N ASP A 408 16.64 -1.75 -12.16
CA ASP A 408 16.21 -0.53 -12.88
C ASP A 408 15.91 -0.86 -14.35
N SER A 409 16.78 -1.64 -15.02
CA SER A 409 16.56 -2.03 -16.43
C SER A 409 15.30 -2.88 -16.62
N ASN A 410 15.01 -3.80 -15.71
CA ASN A 410 13.80 -4.63 -15.78
C ASN A 410 12.53 -3.83 -15.45
N LEU A 411 12.59 -2.95 -14.44
CA LEU A 411 11.48 -2.06 -14.10
C LEU A 411 11.12 -1.12 -15.25
N LEU A 412 12.13 -0.54 -15.91
CA LEU A 412 11.94 0.27 -17.11
C LEU A 412 11.30 -0.54 -18.24
N LEU A 413 11.73 -1.79 -18.46
CA LEU A 413 11.13 -2.67 -19.47
C LEU A 413 9.66 -2.99 -19.15
N LEU A 414 9.32 -3.26 -17.89
CA LEU A 414 7.94 -3.49 -17.46
C LEU A 414 7.06 -2.25 -17.61
N ARG A 415 7.62 -1.06 -17.40
CA ARG A 415 6.93 0.22 -17.61
C ARG A 415 6.71 0.50 -19.09
N ASP A 416 7.76 0.41 -19.90
CA ASP A 416 7.74 0.75 -21.33
C ASP A 416 6.89 -0.24 -22.14
N SER A 417 6.76 -1.48 -21.68
CA SER A 417 5.85 -2.49 -22.25
C SER A 417 4.39 -2.33 -21.80
N GLY A 418 4.09 -1.45 -20.84
CA GLY A 418 2.75 -1.26 -20.28
C GLY A 418 2.29 -2.36 -19.32
N VAL A 419 3.12 -3.37 -19.04
CA VAL A 419 2.82 -4.45 -18.09
C VAL A 419 2.61 -3.87 -16.69
N MET A 420 3.43 -2.90 -16.29
CA MET A 420 3.30 -2.19 -15.02
C MET A 420 1.94 -1.50 -14.89
N GLN A 421 1.49 -0.80 -15.94
CA GLN A 421 0.20 -0.11 -15.95
C GLN A 421 -0.96 -1.10 -15.84
N ARG A 422 -0.86 -2.25 -16.50
CA ARG A 422 -1.85 -3.31 -16.42
C ARG A 422 -1.95 -3.88 -14.99
N LEU A 423 -0.81 -4.11 -14.34
CA LEU A 423 -0.76 -4.60 -12.96
C LEU A 423 -1.32 -3.59 -11.95
N LEU A 424 -1.10 -2.30 -12.23
CA LEU A 424 -1.68 -1.20 -11.44
C LEU A 424 -3.21 -1.19 -11.59
N ASN A 425 -3.72 -1.19 -12.82
CA ASN A 425 -5.17 -1.20 -13.09
C ASN A 425 -5.89 -2.46 -12.56
N SER A 426 -5.18 -3.58 -12.32
CA SER A 426 -5.80 -4.79 -11.78
C SER A 426 -5.99 -4.75 -10.26
N HIS A 427 -5.17 -3.98 -9.53
CA HIS A 427 -5.18 -3.93 -8.07
C HIS A 427 -5.83 -2.66 -7.52
N TRP A 428 -5.79 -1.56 -8.27
CA TRP A 428 -6.49 -0.33 -7.93
C TRP A 428 -7.68 -0.12 -8.87
N VAL A 429 -8.86 0.11 -8.28
CA VAL A 429 -10.01 0.65 -9.03
C VAL A 429 -9.72 2.13 -9.25
N MET A 430 -9.08 2.45 -10.38
CA MET A 430 -8.85 3.83 -10.80
C MET A 430 -10.21 4.46 -11.11
N THR A 431 -10.83 5.11 -10.12
CA THR A 431 -11.92 6.06 -10.35
C THR A 431 -11.26 7.32 -10.89
N GLY A 432 -11.70 7.77 -12.07
CA GLY A 432 -10.96 8.69 -12.91
C GLY A 432 -10.53 9.97 -12.21
N ASP A 433 -9.23 10.10 -11.97
CA ASP A 433 -8.38 11.19 -12.44
C ASP A 433 -6.90 10.74 -12.35
N ASN A 434 -6.04 11.33 -13.19
CA ASN A 434 -4.69 10.87 -13.53
C ASN A 434 -3.70 10.78 -12.34
N VAL A 435 -3.77 9.73 -11.54
CA VAL A 435 -2.67 9.36 -10.63
C VAL A 435 -1.61 8.61 -11.44
N SER A 436 -0.56 9.34 -11.83
CA SER A 436 0.64 8.77 -12.43
C SER A 436 1.63 8.42 -11.31
N ILE A 437 1.67 7.14 -10.93
CA ILE A 437 2.73 6.66 -10.04
C ILE A 437 4.01 6.56 -10.87
N ILE A 438 4.88 7.56 -10.75
CA ILE A 438 6.21 7.51 -11.32
C ILE A 438 7.05 6.65 -10.38
N ILE A 439 7.40 5.43 -10.81
CA ILE A 439 8.42 4.60 -10.16
C ILE A 439 9.74 4.94 -10.86
N ILE A 440 10.70 5.51 -10.12
CA ILE A 440 12.07 5.83 -10.59
C ILE A 440 13.02 4.73 -10.15
#